data_AF-A0A4R3YS41-F1
#
_entry.id   AF-A0A4R3YS41-F1
#
_cell.length_a   1.000
_cell.length_b   1.000
_cell.length_c   1.000
_cell.angle_alpha   90.00
_cell.angle_beta   90.00
_cell.angle_gamma   90.00
#
_symmetry.space_group_name_H-M   'P 1'
#
loop_
_entity.id
_entity.type
_entity.pdbx_description
1 polymer ?
#
loop_
_entity_poly.entity_id
_entity_poly.type
_entity_poly.pdbx_seq_one_letter_code
_entity_poly.pdbx_strand_id
1 'polypeptide(L)'
;MNELDYLRQMRAMKQPVTPRRDLWADIDRRLDESATTAPPSRQRGRPWLMAAAIAGVAVLGGGLGLHLIAANPAPDFASAPAWKPTDPRLSGAAVELDAARMELSQAIQDSPDSPALQRLLERTEHQRDRLRHIEQQAG
;
A
#
# COMPACT_ATOMS: atom_id res chain seq x y z
N MET A 1 -6.33 -41.79 2.93
CA MET A 1 -5.46 -41.05 3.85
C MET A 1 -6.09 -41.13 5.23
N ASN A 2 -5.37 -41.55 6.27
CA ASN A 2 -5.92 -41.76 7.61
C ASN A 2 -5.93 -40.43 8.40
N GLU A 3 -6.93 -40.20 9.26
CA GLU A 3 -7.08 -38.92 9.98
C GLU A 3 -5.91 -38.63 10.94
N LEU A 4 -5.32 -39.68 11.50
CA LEU A 4 -4.11 -39.59 12.32
C LEU A 4 -2.89 -39.06 11.55
N ASP A 5 -2.81 -39.34 10.25
CA ASP A 5 -1.72 -38.84 9.41
C ASP A 5 -1.90 -37.36 9.10
N TYR A 6 -3.14 -36.92 8.90
CA TYR A 6 -3.49 -35.51 8.76
C TYR A 6 -3.15 -34.73 10.04
N LEU A 7 -3.52 -35.24 11.21
CA LEU A 7 -3.19 -34.61 12.50
C LEU A 7 -1.68 -34.55 12.75
N ARG A 8 -0.92 -35.58 12.35
CA ARG A 8 0.55 -35.57 12.42
C ARG A 8 1.14 -34.52 11.48
N GLN A 9 0.63 -34.42 10.26
CA GLN A 9 1.10 -33.45 9.28
C GLN A 9 0.79 -32.01 9.72
N MET A 10 -0.41 -31.76 10.24
CA MET A 10 -0.76 -30.47 10.83
C MET A 10 0.16 -30.09 12.00
N ARG A 11 0.55 -31.07 12.82
CA ARG A 11 1.48 -30.83 13.93
C ARG A 11 2.90 -30.55 13.45
N ALA A 12 3.37 -31.22 12.40
CA ALA A 12 4.67 -30.97 11.79
C ALA A 12 4.76 -29.56 11.18
N MET A 13 3.68 -29.08 10.55
CA MET A 13 3.62 -27.72 9.97
C MET A 13 3.66 -26.60 11.03
N LYS A 14 3.25 -26.87 12.27
CA LYS A 14 3.29 -25.88 13.36
C LYS A 14 4.69 -25.71 13.99
N GLN A 15 5.69 -26.49 13.57
CA GLN A 15 7.03 -26.33 14.10
C GLN A 15 7.68 -25.03 13.58
N PRO A 16 8.40 -24.29 14.43
CA PRO A 16 9.14 -23.11 14.00
C PRO A 16 10.21 -23.54 12.99
N VAL A 17 10.09 -23.03 11.75
CA VAL A 17 11.08 -23.25 10.69
C VAL A 17 12.05 -22.09 10.70
N THR A 18 13.32 -22.36 11.04
CA THR A 18 14.38 -21.36 10.87
C THR A 18 14.80 -21.30 9.41
N PRO A 19 14.74 -20.14 8.74
CA PRO A 19 15.17 -20.01 7.36
C PRO A 19 16.66 -20.35 7.23
N ARG A 20 17.02 -21.07 6.17
CA ARG A 20 18.41 -21.54 5.93
C ARG A 20 19.41 -20.38 5.76
N ARG A 21 18.92 -19.23 5.31
CA ARG A 21 19.69 -17.99 5.16
C ARG A 21 18.84 -16.85 5.69
N ASP A 22 19.40 -16.09 6.61
CA ASP A 22 18.80 -14.85 7.05
C ASP A 22 19.01 -13.78 5.96
N LEU A 23 17.90 -13.32 5.37
CA LEU A 23 17.92 -12.29 4.34
C LEU A 23 17.75 -10.89 4.92
N TRP A 24 17.39 -10.77 6.21
CA TRP A 24 17.14 -9.47 6.82
C TRP A 24 18.39 -8.62 6.88
N ALA A 25 19.53 -9.20 7.27
CA ALA A 25 20.80 -8.50 7.29
C ALA A 25 21.21 -7.98 5.89
N ASP A 26 20.93 -8.73 4.83
CA ASP A 26 21.21 -8.32 3.44
C ASP A 26 20.28 -7.18 2.98
N ILE A 27 19.01 -7.21 3.40
CA ILE A 27 18.03 -6.15 3.10
C ILE A 27 18.42 -4.87 3.82
N ASP A 28 18.76 -4.94 5.11
CA ASP A 28 19.15 -3.79 5.93
C ASP A 28 20.34 -3.06 5.32
N ARG A 29 21.35 -3.84 4.92
CA ARG A 29 22.53 -3.32 4.21
C ARG A 29 22.17 -2.61 2.91
N ARG A 30 21.26 -3.17 2.10
CA ARG A 30 20.85 -2.57 0.83
C ARG A 30 20.08 -1.26 1.03
N LEU A 31 19.32 -1.13 2.11
CA LEU A 31 18.61 0.10 2.45
C LEU A 31 19.62 1.20 2.83
N ASP A 32 20.63 0.87 3.65
CA ASP A 32 21.71 1.80 4.03
C ASP A 32 22.57 2.25 2.83
N GLU A 33 22.89 1.32 1.92
CA GLU A 33 23.62 1.63 0.68
C GLU A 33 22.79 2.55 -0.25
N SER A 34 21.47 2.33 -0.33
CA SER A 34 20.55 3.18 -1.09
C SER A 34 20.47 4.61 -0.52
N ALA A 35 20.53 4.76 0.80
CA ALA A 35 20.55 6.06 1.47
C ALA A 35 21.88 6.82 1.27
N THR A 36 23.00 6.11 1.12
CA THR A 36 24.35 6.70 1.06
C THR A 36 24.76 7.11 -0.36
N THR A 37 24.12 6.57 -1.40
CA THR A 37 24.54 6.78 -2.81
C THR A 37 23.94 8.05 -3.45
N ALA A 38 23.32 8.95 -2.69
CA ALA A 38 22.90 10.26 -3.22
C ALA A 38 24.10 11.23 -3.30
N PRO A 39 24.63 11.58 -4.48
CA PRO A 39 25.75 12.52 -4.56
C PRO A 39 25.28 13.96 -4.28
N PRO A 40 26.08 14.79 -3.57
CA PRO A 40 25.82 16.22 -3.48
C PRO A 40 26.20 16.90 -4.80
N SER A 41 25.22 17.34 -5.58
CA SER A 41 25.46 18.08 -6.83
C SER A 41 25.93 19.51 -6.54
N ARG A 42 27.25 19.69 -6.33
CA ARG A 42 27.91 21.00 -6.40
C ARG A 42 28.36 21.25 -7.83
N GLN A 43 27.73 22.20 -8.52
CA GLN A 43 28.36 22.84 -9.67
C GLN A 43 27.97 24.32 -9.77
N ARG A 44 28.93 25.16 -9.36
CA ARG A 44 29.01 26.60 -9.65
C ARG A 44 29.18 26.79 -11.16
N GLY A 45 28.31 27.59 -11.77
CA GLY A 45 28.56 28.25 -13.05
C GLY A 45 27.57 27.92 -14.17
N ARG A 46 26.52 28.75 -14.30
CA ARG A 46 26.02 29.38 -15.55
C ARG A 46 24.59 29.92 -15.32
N PRO A 47 24.45 31.22 -14.96
CA PRO A 47 23.18 31.79 -14.48
C PRO A 47 22.14 32.09 -15.57
N TRP A 48 22.30 31.63 -16.82
CA TRP A 48 21.46 32.11 -17.92
C TRP A 48 20.43 31.09 -18.47
N LEU A 49 20.39 29.86 -17.93
CA LEU A 49 19.33 28.89 -18.26
C LEU A 49 18.23 28.79 -17.18
N MET A 50 18.36 29.55 -16.08
CA MET A 50 17.41 29.54 -14.95
C MET A 50 16.06 30.16 -15.30
N ALA A 51 15.98 31.14 -16.21
CA ALA A 51 14.70 31.78 -16.52
C ALA A 51 13.71 30.85 -17.25
N ALA A 52 14.19 29.98 -18.14
CA ALA A 52 13.32 29.08 -18.91
C ALA A 52 12.88 27.85 -18.11
N ALA A 53 13.73 27.33 -17.20
CA ALA A 53 13.39 26.18 -16.37
C ALA A 53 12.42 26.54 -15.23
N ILE A 54 12.52 27.74 -14.65
CA ILE A 54 11.61 28.19 -13.58
C ILE A 54 10.20 28.42 -14.11
N ALA A 55 10.04 29.00 -15.32
CA ALA A 55 8.73 29.14 -15.95
C ALA A 55 8.09 27.77 -16.28
N GLY A 56 8.89 26.80 -16.75
CA GLY A 56 8.42 25.44 -17.04
C GLY A 56 7.99 24.67 -15.78
N VAL A 57 8.78 24.71 -14.70
CA VAL A 57 8.45 24.02 -13.43
C VAL A 57 7.36 24.76 -12.64
N ALA A 58 7.24 26.09 -12.77
CA ALA A 58 6.13 26.82 -12.17
C ALA A 58 4.79 26.57 -12.89
N VAL A 59 4.79 26.38 -14.21
CA VAL A 59 3.57 26.04 -14.97
C VAL A 59 3.22 24.56 -14.85
N LEU A 60 4.19 23.63 -14.88
CA LEU A 60 3.90 22.21 -14.65
C LEU A 60 3.66 21.89 -13.17
N GLY A 61 4.47 22.42 -12.25
CA GLY A 61 4.31 22.21 -10.81
C GLY A 61 3.15 23.01 -10.20
N GLY A 62 2.89 24.21 -10.70
CA GLY A 62 1.69 24.98 -10.36
C GLY A 62 0.44 24.40 -11.01
N GLY A 63 0.52 23.94 -12.26
CA GLY A 63 -0.60 23.30 -12.97
C GLY A 63 -1.01 21.95 -12.39
N LEU A 64 -0.06 21.04 -12.15
CA LEU A 64 -0.33 19.75 -11.48
C LEU A 64 -0.59 19.93 -9.98
N GLY A 65 0.10 20.85 -9.31
CA GLY A 65 -0.09 21.15 -7.90
C GLY A 65 -1.45 21.77 -7.59
N LEU A 66 -1.90 22.74 -8.40
CA LEU A 66 -3.27 23.28 -8.31
C LEU A 66 -4.30 22.27 -8.79
N HIS A 67 -4.03 21.38 -9.74
CA HIS A 67 -4.99 20.32 -10.08
C HIS A 67 -5.15 19.30 -8.96
N LEU A 68 -4.08 18.96 -8.24
CA LEU A 68 -4.12 18.03 -7.09
C LEU A 68 -4.65 18.70 -5.81
N ILE A 69 -4.43 20.01 -5.63
CA ILE A 69 -4.92 20.78 -4.47
C ILE A 69 -6.35 21.29 -4.69
N ALA A 70 -6.74 21.66 -5.92
CA ALA A 70 -8.13 21.98 -6.25
C ALA A 70 -9.01 20.73 -6.33
N ALA A 71 -8.43 19.55 -6.66
CA ALA A 71 -9.09 18.25 -6.49
C ALA A 71 -9.06 17.73 -5.05
N ASN A 72 -8.45 18.46 -4.11
CA ASN A 72 -8.43 18.10 -2.69
C ASN A 72 -8.98 19.24 -1.81
N PRO A 73 -10.30 19.45 -1.77
CA PRO A 73 -10.90 19.60 -0.46
C PRO A 73 -10.74 18.24 0.21
N ALA A 74 -9.75 18.07 1.09
CA ALA A 74 -9.68 16.91 1.97
C ALA A 74 -11.05 16.77 2.64
N PRO A 75 -11.87 15.78 2.27
CA PRO A 75 -13.12 15.62 2.96
C PRO A 75 -12.73 14.99 4.28
N ASP A 76 -13.26 15.56 5.35
CA ASP A 76 -13.29 14.95 6.67
C ASP A 76 -14.17 13.70 6.57
N PHE A 77 -13.70 12.68 5.84
CA PHE A 77 -14.28 11.36 5.80
C PHE A 77 -13.98 10.78 7.17
N ALA A 78 -14.91 11.01 8.10
CA ALA A 78 -14.96 10.36 9.39
C ALA A 78 -14.40 8.95 9.24
N SER A 79 -13.17 8.77 9.74
CA SER A 79 -12.38 7.58 9.48
C SER A 79 -13.16 6.40 10.03
N ALA A 80 -13.80 5.64 9.13
CA ALA A 80 -14.37 4.36 9.50
C ALA A 80 -13.21 3.58 10.15
N PRO A 81 -13.41 3.00 11.34
CA PRO A 81 -12.32 2.36 12.05
C PRO A 81 -11.70 1.30 11.15
N ALA A 82 -10.41 1.48 10.84
CA ALA A 82 -9.61 0.53 10.07
C ALA A 82 -9.74 -0.83 10.76
N TRP A 83 -10.33 -1.80 10.06
CA TRP A 83 -10.57 -3.12 10.66
C TRP A 83 -9.22 -3.81 10.85
N LYS A 84 -8.91 -4.16 12.10
CA LYS A 84 -7.67 -4.81 12.47
C LYS A 84 -7.95 -6.25 12.91
N PRO A 85 -7.55 -7.26 12.12
CA PRO A 85 -7.75 -8.66 12.49
C PRO A 85 -6.93 -9.03 13.72
N THR A 86 -7.46 -9.98 14.48
CA THR A 86 -6.85 -10.60 15.67
C THR A 86 -5.78 -11.61 15.26
N ASP A 87 -5.98 -12.33 14.14
CA ASP A 87 -4.98 -13.22 13.57
C ASP A 87 -3.88 -12.40 12.84
N PRO A 88 -2.61 -12.43 13.30
CA PRO A 88 -1.52 -11.70 12.66
C PRO A 88 -1.29 -12.10 11.21
N ARG A 89 -1.70 -13.29 10.78
CA ARG A 89 -1.55 -13.76 9.39
C ARG A 89 -2.44 -12.99 8.41
N LEU A 90 -3.55 -12.44 8.90
CA LEU A 90 -4.50 -11.68 8.09
C LEU A 90 -4.22 -10.17 8.12
N SER A 91 -3.31 -9.71 8.98
CA SER A 91 -3.03 -8.28 9.21
C SER A 91 -2.59 -7.54 7.95
N GLY A 92 -1.67 -8.11 7.16
CA GLY A 92 -1.19 -7.51 5.91
C GLY A 92 -2.30 -7.36 4.87
N ALA A 93 -3.06 -8.45 4.65
CA ALA A 93 -4.17 -8.44 3.71
C ALA A 93 -5.27 -7.45 4.12
N ALA A 94 -5.52 -7.28 5.42
CA ALA A 94 -6.49 -6.30 5.91
C ALA A 94 -6.04 -4.85 5.63
N VAL A 95 -4.76 -4.54 5.83
CA VAL A 95 -4.21 -3.20 5.54
C VAL A 95 -4.28 -2.91 4.03
N GLU A 96 -3.88 -3.87 3.19
CA GLU A 96 -3.90 -3.71 1.72
C GLU A 96 -5.33 -3.50 1.19
N LEU A 97 -6.32 -4.27 1.69
CA LEU A 97 -7.72 -4.12 1.27
C LEU A 97 -8.33 -2.80 1.74
N ASP A 98 -7.95 -2.30 2.92
CA ASP A 98 -8.44 -1.01 3.40
C ASP A 98 -7.87 0.14 2.55
N ALA A 99 -6.57 0.07 2.19
CA ALA A 99 -5.95 1.01 1.27
C ALA A 99 -6.61 0.97 -0.11
N ALA A 100 -6.82 -0.22 -0.68
CA ALA A 100 -7.48 -0.39 -1.98
C ALA A 100 -8.91 0.17 -1.97
N ARG A 101 -9.66 -0.03 -0.88
CA ARG A 101 -10.99 0.55 -0.70
C ARG A 101 -10.93 2.09 -0.68
N MET A 102 -9.98 2.68 0.04
CA MET A 102 -9.81 4.14 0.07
C MET A 102 -9.53 4.69 -1.33
N GLU A 103 -8.58 4.09 -2.06
CA GLU A 103 -8.26 4.49 -3.45
C GLU A 103 -9.45 4.33 -4.41
N LEU A 104 -10.20 3.23 -4.32
CA LEU A 104 -11.40 3.03 -5.15
C LEU A 104 -12.50 4.02 -4.80
N SER A 105 -12.67 4.35 -3.52
CA SER A 105 -13.64 5.36 -3.09
C SER A 105 -13.28 6.75 -3.62
N GLN A 106 -11.99 7.08 -3.68
CA GLN A 106 -11.50 8.31 -4.29
C GLN A 106 -11.71 8.31 -5.80
N ALA A 107 -11.33 7.22 -6.49
CA ALA A 107 -11.51 7.09 -7.93
C ALA A 107 -12.98 7.16 -8.36
N ILE A 108 -13.91 6.69 -7.52
CA ILE A 108 -15.36 6.81 -7.75
C ILE A 108 -15.83 8.27 -7.59
N GLN A 109 -15.25 9.04 -6.67
CA GLN A 109 -15.55 10.47 -6.57
C GLN A 109 -15.11 11.22 -7.84
N ASP A 110 -13.95 10.87 -8.38
CA ASP A 110 -13.42 11.47 -9.61
C ASP A 110 -14.17 10.99 -10.87
N SER A 111 -14.80 9.81 -10.84
CA SER A 111 -15.51 9.21 -11.97
C SER A 111 -16.73 8.41 -11.50
N PRO A 112 -17.82 9.11 -11.12
CA PRO A 112 -19.00 8.48 -10.49
C PRO A 112 -19.75 7.53 -11.44
N ASP A 113 -19.72 7.82 -12.74
CA ASP A 113 -20.46 7.07 -13.76
C ASP A 113 -19.73 5.81 -14.25
N SER A 114 -18.62 5.42 -13.62
CA SER A 114 -17.86 4.23 -14.00
C SER A 114 -18.42 2.96 -13.35
N PRO A 115 -19.16 2.11 -14.08
CA PRO A 115 -19.71 0.87 -13.51
C PRO A 115 -18.61 -0.16 -13.20
N ALA A 116 -17.42 -0.02 -13.80
CA ALA A 116 -16.29 -0.91 -13.53
C ALA A 116 -15.70 -0.66 -12.13
N LEU A 117 -15.58 0.61 -11.72
CA LEU A 117 -15.08 0.97 -10.39
C LEU A 117 -16.07 0.54 -9.30
N GLN A 118 -17.37 0.73 -9.52
CA GLN A 118 -18.42 0.28 -8.60
C GLN A 118 -18.36 -1.24 -8.39
N ARG A 119 -18.27 -2.02 -9.48
CA ARG A 119 -18.10 -3.50 -9.40
C ARG A 119 -16.79 -3.92 -8.74
N LEU A 120 -15.74 -3.13 -8.86
CA LEU A 120 -14.46 -3.42 -8.22
C LEU A 120 -14.52 -3.12 -6.71
N LEU A 121 -15.20 -2.04 -6.31
CA LEU A 121 -15.45 -1.72 -4.92
C LEU A 121 -16.29 -2.81 -4.24
N GLU A 122 -17.40 -3.23 -4.85
CA GLU A 122 -18.26 -4.31 -4.34
C GLU A 122 -17.48 -5.62 -4.14
N ARG A 123 -16.60 -5.98 -5.09
CA ARG A 123 -15.74 -7.16 -4.96
C ARG A 123 -14.74 -7.02 -3.81
N THR A 124 -14.18 -5.84 -3.61
CA THR A 124 -13.23 -5.55 -2.53
C THR A 124 -13.92 -5.66 -1.16
N GLU A 125 -15.15 -5.17 -1.03
CA GLU A 125 -15.97 -5.34 0.18
C GLU A 125 -16.27 -6.81 0.44
N HIS A 126 -16.70 -7.57 -0.58
CA HIS A 126 -16.92 -9.01 -0.44
C HIS A 126 -15.66 -9.78 0.00
N GLN A 127 -14.48 -9.40 -0.50
CA GLN A 127 -13.21 -9.97 -0.05
C GLN A 127 -12.93 -9.66 1.42
N ARG A 128 -13.20 -8.42 1.87
CA ARG A 128 -13.05 -8.02 3.26
C ARG A 128 -13.96 -8.81 4.19
N ASP A 129 -15.22 -8.97 3.82
CA ASP A 129 -16.19 -9.74 4.61
C ASP A 129 -15.83 -11.23 4.66
N ARG A 130 -15.31 -11.77 3.56
CA ARG A 130 -14.80 -13.15 3.54
C ARG A 130 -13.62 -13.33 4.50
N LEU A 131 -12.68 -12.40 4.54
CA LEU A 131 -11.55 -12.45 5.48
C LEU A 131 -12.01 -12.35 6.93
N ARG A 132 -12.99 -11.49 7.24
CA ARG A 132 -13.63 -11.43 8.57
C ARG A 132 -14.25 -12.76 8.97
N HIS A 133 -14.93 -13.43 8.04
CA HIS A 133 -15.52 -14.73 8.32
C HIS A 133 -14.45 -15.79 8.61
N ILE A 134 -13.33 -15.77 7.88
CA ILE A 134 -12.19 -16.66 8.13
C ILE A 134 -11.59 -16.38 9.52
N GLU A 135 -11.45 -15.10 9.90
CA GLU A 135 -10.98 -14.71 11.23
C GLU A 135 -11.89 -15.28 12.34
N GLN A 136 -13.20 -15.15 12.19
CA GLN A 136 -14.19 -15.68 13.15
C GLN A 136 -14.14 -17.21 13.29
N GLN A 137 -13.70 -17.93 12.26
CA GLN A 137 -13.54 -19.39 12.31
C GLN A 137 -12.18 -19.82 12.86
N ALA A 138 -11.18 -18.93 12.85
CA ALA A 138 -9.81 -19.24 13.24
C ALA A 138 -9.46 -18.83 14.69
N GLY A 139 -10.30 -17.99 15.31
CA GLY A 139 -10.24 -17.64 16.74
C GLY A 139 -10.98 -18.63 17.63
#